data_AF-A0A2H9U0X6-F1
#
_entry.id   AF-A0A2H9U0X6-F1
#
_cell.length_a   1.000
_cell.length_b   1.000
_cell.length_c   1.000
_cell.angle_alpha   90.00
_cell.angle_beta   90.00
_cell.angle_gamma   90.00
#
_symmetry.space_group_name_H-M   'P 1'
#
loop_
_entity.id
_entity.type
_entity.pdbx_description
1 polymer ?
#
loop_
_entity_poly.entity_id
_entity_poly.type
_entity_poly.pdbx_seq_one_letter_code
_entity_poly.pdbx_strand_id
1 'polypeptide(L)'
;LTLVEGAGGWCLPLDRKYLFSEWVKQENLPVILVVGAKLGCLNHALLTFAAIRHDQLPVAGWVMNRLYSSMSHYQENLDTLRGLLPAPFLGEIPFVKNPFEADLCGHLDISPLL
;
A
#
# COMPACT_ATOMS: atom_id res chain seq x y z
N LEU A 1 13.02 3.47 14.06
CA LEU A 1 11.98 3.01 13.12
C LEU A 1 12.64 2.09 12.12
N THR A 2 12.08 0.90 11.90
CA THR A 2 12.56 -0.04 10.89
C THR A 2 11.44 -0.23 9.87
N LEU A 3 11.75 -0.08 8.59
CA LEU A 3 10.84 -0.39 7.50
C LEU A 3 11.33 -1.67 6.82
N VAL A 4 10.42 -2.60 6.55
CA VAL A 4 10.71 -3.83 5.80
C VAL A 4 9.90 -3.79 4.51
N GLU A 5 10.59 -3.87 3.38
CA GLU A 5 9.96 -4.06 2.07
C GLU A 5 9.89 -5.54 1.75
N GLY A 6 8.72 -6.02 1.30
CA GLY A 6 8.58 -7.36 0.76
C GLY A 6 9.10 -7.48 -0.68
N ALA A 7 8.76 -8.58 -1.33
CA ALA A 7 8.93 -8.71 -2.78
C ALA A 7 7.56 -8.97 -3.42
N GLY A 8 7.24 -8.27 -4.50
CA GLY A 8 5.97 -8.46 -5.21
C GLY A 8 4.74 -8.07 -4.38
N GLY A 9 3.68 -8.89 -4.44
CA GLY A 9 2.42 -8.65 -3.73
C GLY A 9 2.26 -9.54 -2.49
N TRP A 10 1.17 -9.35 -1.74
CA TRP A 10 0.89 -10.04 -0.48
C TRP A 10 1.03 -11.57 -0.56
N CYS A 11 0.40 -12.18 -1.56
CA CYS A 11 0.42 -13.63 -1.77
C CYS A 11 1.59 -14.10 -2.66
N LEU A 12 2.75 -13.42 -2.64
CA LEU A 12 3.91 -13.87 -3.41
C LEU A 12 4.37 -15.25 -2.89
N PRO A 13 4.45 -16.29 -3.75
CA PRO A 13 5.05 -17.57 -3.36
C PRO A 13 6.56 -17.44 -3.17
N LEU A 14 7.05 -17.82 -1.98
CA LEU A 14 8.49 -17.98 -1.73
C LEU A 14 8.97 -19.33 -2.26
N ASP A 15 8.13 -20.36 -2.14
CA ASP A 15 8.31 -21.66 -2.78
C ASP A 15 6.94 -22.30 -3.06
N ARG A 16 6.91 -23.63 -3.25
CA ARG A 16 5.67 -24.37 -3.55
C ARG A 16 4.71 -24.51 -2.36
N LYS A 17 5.15 -24.16 -1.15
CA LYS A 17 4.42 -24.37 0.11
C LYS A 17 4.18 -23.07 0.85
N TYR A 18 5.08 -22.11 0.74
CA TYR A 18 5.06 -20.90 1.56
C TYR A 18 4.81 -19.64 0.76
N LEU A 19 3.97 -18.77 1.30
CA LEU A 19 3.78 -17.40 0.83
C LEU A 19 4.59 -16.42 1.67
N PHE A 20 4.97 -15.28 1.08
CA PHE A 20 5.63 -14.20 1.80
C PHE A 20 4.79 -13.73 3.00
N SER A 21 3.46 -13.67 2.83
CA SER A 21 2.53 -13.30 3.91
C SER A 21 2.64 -14.19 5.14
N GLU A 22 3.05 -15.46 5.02
CA GLU A 22 3.21 -16.34 6.17
C GLU A 22 4.36 -15.90 7.08
N TRP A 23 5.46 -15.40 6.51
CA TRP A 23 6.54 -14.82 7.30
C TRP A 23 6.08 -13.53 8.00
N VAL A 24 5.36 -12.66 7.30
CA VAL A 24 4.82 -11.41 7.88
C VAL A 24 3.88 -11.72 9.06
N LYS A 25 3.08 -12.79 8.95
CA LYS A 25 2.21 -13.29 10.03
C LYS A 25 2.99 -13.84 11.21
N GLN A 26 4.03 -14.63 10.96
CA GLN A 26 4.89 -15.20 12.00
C GLN A 26 5.55 -14.09 12.83
N GLU A 27 6.02 -13.03 12.17
CA GLU A 27 6.62 -11.86 12.81
C GLU A 27 5.57 -10.87 13.36
N ASN A 28 4.28 -11.12 13.15
CA ASN A 28 3.15 -10.28 13.55
C ASN A 28 3.34 -8.80 13.15
N LEU A 29 3.85 -8.56 11.95
CA LEU A 29 4.19 -7.21 11.51
C LEU A 29 2.95 -6.44 11.01
N PRO A 30 2.75 -5.20 11.47
CA PRO A 30 1.74 -4.33 10.89
C PRO A 30 2.09 -3.95 9.45
N VAL A 31 1.09 -3.86 8.58
CA VAL A 31 1.28 -3.72 7.13
C VAL A 31 0.92 -2.32 6.65
N ILE A 32 1.76 -1.75 5.79
CA ILE A 32 1.43 -0.56 4.99
C ILE A 32 1.06 -1.01 3.57
N LEU A 33 -0.13 -0.65 3.10
CA LEU A 33 -0.57 -0.96 1.74
C LEU A 33 -0.21 0.19 0.78
N VAL A 34 0.62 -0.07 -0.23
CA VAL A 34 0.91 0.92 -1.29
C VAL A 34 0.04 0.65 -2.50
N VAL A 35 -0.84 1.60 -2.83
CA VAL A 35 -1.76 1.51 -3.97
C VAL A 35 -1.20 2.33 -5.14
N GLY A 36 -0.81 1.65 -6.21
CA GLY A 36 -0.42 2.31 -7.46
C GLY A 36 -1.63 2.82 -8.22
N ALA A 37 -1.69 4.13 -8.49
CA ALA A 37 -2.77 4.79 -9.20
C ALA A 37 -2.78 4.42 -10.69
N LYS A 38 -3.62 3.43 -11.03
CA LYS A 38 -3.88 2.99 -12.40
C LYS A 38 -5.23 2.30 -12.49
N LEU A 39 -5.72 2.06 -13.72
CA LEU A 39 -6.93 1.26 -13.92
C LEU A 39 -6.81 -0.11 -13.22
N GLY A 40 -7.84 -0.49 -12.46
CA GLY A 40 -7.87 -1.71 -11.65
C GLY A 40 -7.34 -1.55 -10.22
N CYS A 41 -6.81 -0.38 -9.82
CA CYS A 41 -6.26 -0.17 -8.48
C CYS A 41 -7.30 -0.38 -7.35
N LEU A 42 -8.57 -0.02 -7.56
CA LEU A 42 -9.64 -0.26 -6.59
C LEU A 42 -9.76 -1.75 -6.24
N ASN A 43 -9.88 -2.60 -7.26
CA ASN A 43 -9.97 -4.04 -7.09
C ASN A 43 -8.74 -4.60 -6.36
N HIS A 44 -7.53 -4.25 -6.82
CA HIS A 44 -6.31 -4.75 -6.19
C HIS A 44 -6.16 -4.29 -4.73
N ALA A 45 -6.47 -3.03 -4.43
CA ALA A 45 -6.39 -2.50 -3.07
C ALA A 45 -7.36 -3.23 -2.14
N LEU A 46 -8.63 -3.40 -2.55
CA LEU A 46 -9.64 -4.08 -1.75
C LEU A 46 -9.34 -5.57 -1.55
N LEU A 47 -8.89 -6.27 -2.60
CA LEU A 47 -8.49 -7.68 -2.49
C LEU A 47 -7.27 -7.86 -1.58
N THR A 48 -6.27 -6.98 -1.71
CA THR A 48 -5.06 -7.04 -0.87
C THR A 48 -5.40 -6.71 0.58
N PHE A 49 -6.22 -5.69 0.81
CA PHE A 49 -6.71 -5.34 2.15
C PHE A 49 -7.46 -6.51 2.79
N ALA A 50 -8.41 -7.12 2.06
CA ALA A 50 -9.16 -8.27 2.54
C ALA A 50 -8.23 -9.46 2.87
N ALA A 51 -7.20 -9.72 2.06
CA ALA A 51 -6.24 -10.78 2.31
C ALA A 51 -5.41 -10.54 3.58
N ILE A 52 -4.91 -9.31 3.79
CA ILE A 52 -4.18 -8.95 5.01
C ILE A 52 -5.07 -9.13 6.26
N ARG A 53 -6.34 -8.69 6.17
CA ARG A 53 -7.31 -8.83 7.26
C ARG A 53 -7.70 -10.29 7.52
N HIS A 54 -7.83 -11.10 6.48
CA HIS A 54 -8.06 -12.54 6.59
C HIS A 54 -6.90 -13.23 7.30
N ASP A 55 -5.68 -12.77 7.05
CA ASP A 55 -4.47 -13.19 7.75
C ASP A 55 -4.35 -12.63 9.19
N GLN A 56 -5.38 -11.92 9.67
CA GLN A 56 -5.51 -11.36 11.01
C GLN A 56 -4.47 -10.29 11.35
N LEU A 57 -3.83 -9.69 10.35
CA LEU A 57 -2.87 -8.62 10.55
C LEU A 57 -3.52 -7.23 10.47
N PRO A 58 -3.00 -6.25 11.23
CA PRO A 58 -3.43 -4.87 11.10
C PRO A 58 -2.84 -4.23 9.84
N VAL A 59 -3.66 -3.46 9.13
CA VAL A 59 -3.19 -2.51 8.12
C VAL A 59 -2.98 -1.18 8.85
N ALA A 60 -1.72 -0.84 9.14
CA ALA A 60 -1.37 0.36 9.90
C ALA A 60 -1.61 1.65 9.10
N GLY A 61 -1.64 1.55 7.78
CA GLY A 61 -2.02 2.63 6.91
C GLY A 61 -1.87 2.25 5.44
N TRP A 62 -2.23 3.18 4.58
CA TRP A 62 -2.07 3.01 3.15
C TRP A 62 -1.68 4.31 2.46
N VAL A 63 -0.99 4.16 1.32
CA VAL A 63 -0.45 5.25 0.51
C VAL A 63 -1.00 5.15 -0.90
N MET A 64 -1.30 6.30 -1.52
CA MET A 64 -1.59 6.38 -2.96
C MET A 64 -0.34 6.83 -3.72
N ASN A 65 0.15 6.04 -4.68
CA ASN A 65 1.32 6.38 -5.49
C ASN A 65 0.93 6.68 -6.94
N ARG A 66 1.19 7.89 -7.43
CA ARG A 66 0.87 8.29 -8.81
C ARG A 66 1.94 7.77 -9.79
N LEU A 67 1.58 6.75 -10.56
CA LEU A 67 2.51 6.08 -11.48
C LEU A 67 2.75 6.83 -12.80
N TYR A 68 1.81 7.69 -13.19
CA TYR A 68 1.83 8.42 -14.45
C TYR A 68 1.46 9.89 -14.22
N SER A 69 1.86 10.77 -15.13
CA SER A 69 1.53 12.21 -15.06
C SER A 69 0.04 12.49 -15.08
N SER A 70 -0.76 11.57 -15.60
CA SER A 70 -2.22 11.65 -15.61
C SER A 70 -2.85 10.27 -15.46
N MET A 71 -4.02 10.24 -14.82
CA MET A 71 -4.87 9.08 -14.69
C MET A 71 -6.32 9.56 -14.77
N SER A 72 -7.15 8.86 -15.56
CA SER A 72 -8.58 9.15 -15.58
C SER A 72 -9.22 8.84 -14.23
N HIS A 73 -10.10 9.73 -13.78
CA HIS A 73 -10.84 9.59 -12.51
C HIS A 73 -9.96 9.35 -11.27
N TYR A 74 -8.78 9.98 -11.22
CA TYR A 74 -7.86 9.80 -10.09
C TYR A 74 -8.52 10.17 -8.76
N GLN A 75 -9.18 11.33 -8.69
CA GLN A 75 -9.76 11.85 -7.46
C GLN A 75 -10.92 10.97 -6.99
N GLU A 76 -11.79 10.55 -7.91
CA GLU A 76 -12.91 9.65 -7.59
C GLU A 76 -12.41 8.29 -7.09
N ASN A 77 -11.33 7.76 -7.65
CA ASN A 77 -10.71 6.52 -7.17
C ASN A 77 -10.08 6.68 -5.78
N LEU A 78 -9.39 7.80 -5.54
CA LEU A 78 -8.80 8.12 -4.24
C LEU A 78 -9.90 8.23 -3.16
N ASP A 79 -10.97 8.97 -3.44
CA ASP A 79 -12.08 9.15 -2.52
C ASP A 79 -12.84 7.84 -2.26
N THR A 80 -12.99 6.99 -3.29
CA THR A 80 -13.54 5.64 -3.14
C THR A 80 -12.71 4.80 -2.18
N LEU A 81 -11.38 4.80 -2.31
CA LEU A 81 -10.50 4.05 -1.40
C LEU A 81 -10.52 4.60 0.03
N ARG A 82 -10.55 5.93 0.20
CA ARG A 82 -10.72 6.56 1.53
C ARG A 82 -12.02 6.14 2.21
N GLY A 83 -13.11 5.97 1.46
CA GLY A 83 -14.39 5.52 2.00
C GLY A 83 -14.44 4.02 2.32
N LEU A 84 -13.67 3.19 1.60
CA LEU A 84 -13.75 1.72 1.69
C LEU A 84 -12.64 1.06 2.52
N LEU A 85 -11.48 1.69 2.67
CA LEU A 85 -10.36 1.15 3.45
C LEU A 85 -10.41 1.67 4.89
N PRO A 86 -10.79 0.85 5.88
CA PRO A 86 -10.78 1.25 7.29
C PRO A 86 -9.36 1.20 7.87
N ALA A 87 -8.46 2.00 7.30
CA ALA A 87 -7.09 2.19 7.76
C ALA A 87 -6.64 3.64 7.49
N PRO A 88 -5.69 4.18 8.28
CA PRO A 88 -5.17 5.54 8.07
C PRO A 88 -4.68 5.76 6.64
N PHE A 89 -5.16 6.82 5.99
CA PHE A 89 -4.58 7.31 4.75
C PHE A 89 -3.33 8.14 5.09
N LEU A 90 -2.16 7.61 4.77
CA LEU A 90 -0.88 8.23 5.14
C LEU A 90 -0.49 9.36 4.18
N GLY A 91 -1.07 9.41 2.98
CA GLY A 91 -0.78 10.46 2.01
C GLY A 91 -0.62 9.94 0.59
N GLU A 92 -0.19 10.86 -0.28
CA GLU A 92 0.01 10.59 -1.69
C GLU A 92 1.42 10.97 -2.15
N ILE A 93 2.01 10.10 -2.96
CA ILE A 93 3.26 10.40 -3.68
C ILE A 93 2.89 10.86 -5.10
N PRO A 94 3.32 12.07 -5.52
CA PRO A 94 3.03 12.58 -6.85
C PRO A 94 3.79 11.80 -7.91
N PHE A 95 3.43 12.01 -9.18
CA PHE A 95 4.21 11.46 -10.27
C PHE A 95 5.56 12.16 -10.34
N VAL A 96 6.64 11.39 -10.27
CA VAL A 96 8.01 11.89 -10.35
C VAL A 96 8.74 11.21 -11.50
N LYS A 97 9.38 12.02 -12.35
CA LYS A 97 10.16 11.51 -13.49
C LYS A 97 11.47 10.84 -13.06
N ASN A 98 12.17 11.43 -12.09
CA ASN A 98 13.43 10.94 -11.53
C ASN A 98 13.26 10.73 -10.01
N PRO A 99 12.72 9.58 -9.55
CA PRO A 99 12.37 9.37 -8.15
C PRO A 99 13.58 9.39 -7.20
N PHE A 100 14.77 9.04 -7.68
CA PHE A 100 16.01 9.05 -6.88
C PHE A 100 16.62 10.44 -6.69
N GLU A 101 16.11 11.46 -7.41
CA GLU A 101 16.61 12.85 -7.35
C GLU A 101 15.58 13.80 -6.72
N ALA A 102 14.35 13.34 -6.52
CA ALA A 102 13.27 14.18 -6.01
C ALA A 102 13.23 14.20 -4.49
N ASP A 103 12.97 15.39 -3.93
CA ASP A 103 12.60 15.52 -2.53
C ASP A 103 11.12 15.15 -2.36
N LEU A 104 10.89 14.04 -1.63
CA LEU A 104 9.56 13.53 -1.32
C LEU A 104 9.19 13.74 0.16
N CYS A 105 10.02 14.45 0.94
CA CYS A 105 9.69 14.76 2.32
C CYS A 105 8.37 15.54 2.43
N GLY A 106 7.60 15.27 3.48
CA GLY A 106 6.33 15.95 3.76
C GLY A 106 5.11 15.46 2.97
N HIS A 107 5.27 14.51 2.04
CA HIS A 107 4.13 13.95 1.29
C HIS A 107 3.32 12.90 2.07
N LEU A 108 3.93 12.31 3.11
CA LEU A 108 3.31 11.30 3.95
C LEU A 108 3.29 11.76 5.41
N ASP A 109 2.12 11.63 6.05
CA ASP A 109 1.96 11.72 7.50
C ASP A 109 2.14 10.33 8.11
N ILE A 110 3.27 10.13 8.79
CA ILE A 110 3.62 8.88 9.47
C ILE A 110 3.24 8.88 10.95
N SER A 111 2.64 9.96 11.47
CA SER A 111 2.21 10.05 12.87
C SER A 111 1.31 8.88 13.30
N PRO A 112 0.43 8.32 12.44
CA PRO A 112 -0.35 7.11 12.78
C PRO A 112 0.47 5.83 13.00
N LEU A 113 1.77 5.84 12.70
CA LEU A 113 2.67 4.68 12.77
C LEU A 113 3.62 4.70 13.99
N LEU A 114 3.60 5.79 14.77
CA LEU A 114 4.47 6.03 15.92
C LEU A 114 3.72 5.77 17.24
#